data_AF-M0MV88-F1
#
_entry.id   AF-M0MV88-F1
#
_cell.length_a   1.000
_cell.length_b   1.000
_cell.length_c   1.000
_cell.angle_alpha   90.00
_cell.angle_beta   90.00
_cell.angle_gamma   90.00
#
_symmetry.space_group_name_H-M   'P 1'
#
loop_
_entity.id
_entity.type
_entity.pdbx_description
1 polymer ?
#
loop_
_entity_poly.entity_id
_entity_poly.type
_entity_poly.pdbx_seq_one_letter_code
_entity_poly.pdbx_strand_id
1 'polypeptide(L)'
;MREFTFAIDYDAGADPIMDVCIEWPSVVAHSLDGFVTEDRFWRIERISGPERALDRIEDVRFDGTKCGESITEQDCEAARYHDVLERSADELVIYTYLEDIAACESVHTLAGNHLPSGLVFETRRQGSRHQWR
;
A
#
# COMPACT_ATOMS: atom_id res chain seq x y z
N MET A 1 -9.46 11.75 21.89
CA MET A 1 -8.82 11.09 20.74
C MET A 1 -9.42 11.70 19.49
N ARG A 2 -8.60 12.25 18.58
CA ARG A 2 -9.06 12.81 17.30
C ARG A 2 -8.61 11.83 16.21
N GLU A 3 -9.53 11.43 15.37
CA GLU A 3 -9.30 10.50 14.27
C GLU A 3 -9.53 11.26 12.96
N PHE A 4 -8.69 11.00 11.96
CA PHE A 4 -8.82 11.57 10.63
C PHE A 4 -8.95 10.42 9.64
N THR A 5 -10.13 10.25 9.07
CA THR A 5 -10.39 9.19 8.11
C THR A 5 -10.82 9.76 6.78
N PHE A 6 -10.38 9.12 5.70
CA PHE A 6 -10.83 9.42 4.35
C PHE A 6 -10.69 8.18 3.48
N ALA A 7 -11.16 8.27 2.24
CA ALA A 7 -10.96 7.21 1.28
C ALA A 7 -10.72 7.80 -0.11
N ILE A 8 -9.98 7.05 -0.92
CA ILE A 8 -9.77 7.32 -2.34
C ILE A 8 -10.51 6.24 -3.12
N ASP A 9 -11.30 6.65 -4.11
CA ASP A 9 -11.91 5.77 -5.09
C ASP A 9 -11.05 5.79 -6.36
N TYR A 10 -10.71 4.60 -6.85
CA TYR A 10 -9.84 4.41 -8.01
C TYR A 10 -10.65 3.97 -9.23
N ASP A 11 -10.33 4.57 -10.36
CA ASP A 11 -10.72 4.04 -11.67
C ASP A 11 -9.76 2.92 -12.09
N ALA A 12 -10.26 1.99 -12.92
CA ALA A 12 -9.41 0.92 -13.46
C ALA A 12 -8.28 1.50 -14.33
N GLY A 13 -7.07 0.97 -14.16
CA GLY A 13 -5.84 1.39 -14.81
C GLY A 13 -5.06 2.46 -14.04
N ALA A 14 -5.59 2.99 -12.93
CA ALA A 14 -4.93 4.05 -12.16
C ALA A 14 -3.85 3.53 -11.20
N ASP A 15 -4.03 2.33 -10.64
CA ASP A 15 -3.06 1.71 -9.74
C ASP A 15 -3.12 0.17 -9.91
N PRO A 16 -1.96 -0.50 -10.08
CA PRO A 16 -1.94 -1.92 -10.43
C PRO A 16 -2.39 -2.84 -9.29
N ILE A 17 -2.29 -2.42 -8.03
CA ILE A 17 -2.82 -3.17 -6.88
C ILE A 17 -4.34 -2.98 -6.82
N MET A 18 -4.82 -1.75 -7.00
CA MET A 18 -6.25 -1.45 -7.03
C MET A 18 -6.94 -2.14 -8.21
N ASP A 19 -6.28 -2.30 -9.34
CA ASP A 19 -6.79 -3.06 -10.49
C ASP A 19 -7.09 -4.51 -10.11
N VAL A 20 -6.24 -5.16 -9.30
CA VAL A 20 -6.53 -6.50 -8.78
C VAL A 20 -7.73 -6.44 -7.83
N CYS A 21 -7.81 -5.47 -6.93
CA CYS A 21 -8.95 -5.35 -6.02
C CYS A 21 -10.28 -5.12 -6.75
N ILE A 22 -10.26 -4.38 -7.88
CA ILE A 22 -11.42 -4.15 -8.75
C ILE A 22 -11.81 -5.43 -9.51
N GLU A 23 -10.83 -6.14 -10.08
CA GLU A 23 -11.06 -7.39 -10.84
C GLU A 23 -11.57 -8.52 -9.92
N TRP A 24 -11.10 -8.58 -8.67
CA TRP A 24 -11.51 -9.55 -7.66
C TRP A 24 -12.09 -8.86 -6.42
N PRO A 25 -13.39 -8.52 -6.38
CA PRO A 25 -14.01 -7.80 -5.25
C PRO A 25 -13.99 -8.54 -3.90
N SER A 26 -13.70 -9.85 -3.91
CA SER A 26 -13.46 -10.65 -2.72
C SER A 26 -12.10 -10.41 -2.08
N VAL A 27 -11.17 -9.76 -2.79
CA VAL A 27 -9.87 -9.37 -2.24
C VAL A 27 -10.08 -8.27 -1.22
N VAL A 28 -9.49 -8.48 -0.04
CA VAL A 28 -9.44 -7.48 1.02
C VAL A 28 -8.01 -7.40 1.52
N ALA A 29 -7.42 -6.20 1.42
CA ALA A 29 -6.12 -5.90 1.99
C ALA A 29 -6.29 -4.98 3.20
N HIS A 30 -5.63 -5.31 4.30
CA HIS A 30 -5.52 -4.51 5.50
C HIS A 30 -4.05 -4.24 5.78
N SER A 31 -3.68 -2.99 6.04
CA SER A 31 -2.30 -2.67 6.39
C SER A 31 -2.17 -1.82 7.64
N LEU A 32 -1.00 -1.96 8.25
CA LEU A 32 -0.44 -1.01 9.18
C LEU A 32 0.78 -0.36 8.54
N ASP A 33 0.81 0.96 8.61
CA ASP A 33 1.74 1.80 7.85
C ASP A 33 2.36 2.83 8.80
N GLY A 34 3.65 3.10 8.67
CA GLY A 34 4.30 4.07 9.55
C GLY A 34 5.61 4.61 9.02
N PHE A 35 5.95 5.82 9.46
CA PHE A 35 7.27 6.41 9.21
C PHE A 35 8.26 6.01 10.29
N VAL A 36 9.47 5.66 9.86
CA VAL A 36 10.63 5.55 10.74
C VAL A 36 11.29 6.93 10.89
N THR A 37 11.49 7.60 9.76
CA THR A 37 12.01 8.98 9.60
C THR A 37 11.28 9.64 8.43
N GLU A 38 11.57 10.91 8.12
CA GLU A 38 10.91 11.65 7.02
C GLU A 38 11.08 10.98 5.64
N ASP A 39 12.16 10.23 5.45
CA ASP A 39 12.57 9.57 4.21
C ASP A 39 12.47 8.04 4.26
N ARG A 40 11.91 7.47 5.33
CA ARG A 40 11.83 6.01 5.55
C ARG A 40 10.47 5.57 6.04
N PHE A 41 9.96 4.53 5.42
CA PHE A 41 8.60 4.05 5.62
C PHE A 41 8.57 2.52 5.76
N TRP A 42 7.65 2.00 6.55
CA TRP A 42 7.36 0.59 6.60
C TRP A 42 5.85 0.33 6.50
N ARG A 43 5.51 -0.83 5.95
CA ARG A 43 4.16 -1.37 5.86
C ARG A 43 4.17 -2.86 6.16
N ILE A 44 3.18 -3.30 6.92
CA ILE A 44 2.77 -4.71 6.95
C ILE A 44 1.37 -4.76 6.37
N GLU A 45 1.19 -5.50 5.28
CA GLU A 45 -0.08 -5.65 4.59
C GLU A 45 -0.50 -7.13 4.62
N ARG A 46 -1.68 -7.40 5.16
CA ARG A 46 -2.35 -8.70 5.13
C ARG A 46 -3.45 -8.66 4.08
N ILE A 47 -3.40 -9.61 3.18
CA ILE A 47 -4.26 -9.67 1.99
C ILE A 47 -4.95 -11.03 1.99
N SER A 48 -6.27 -11.00 1.88
CA SER A 48 -7.10 -12.21 1.78
C SER A 48 -7.81 -12.22 0.43
N GLY A 49 -7.93 -13.39 -0.19
CA GLY A 49 -8.57 -13.51 -1.50
C GLY A 49 -8.24 -14.82 -2.23
N PRO A 50 -8.75 -15.01 -3.45
CA PRO A 50 -8.42 -16.19 -4.26
C PRO A 50 -6.92 -16.25 -4.59
N GLU A 51 -6.33 -17.45 -4.58
CA GLU A 51 -4.89 -17.68 -4.84
C GLU A 51 -4.35 -16.91 -6.05
N ARG A 52 -5.08 -16.92 -7.18
CA ARG A 52 -4.67 -16.20 -8.41
C ARG A 52 -4.60 -14.68 -8.25
N ALA A 53 -5.45 -14.11 -7.40
CA ALA A 53 -5.41 -12.69 -7.12
C ALA A 53 -4.21 -12.35 -6.21
N LEU A 54 -3.90 -13.24 -5.26
CA LEU A 54 -2.73 -13.11 -4.40
C LEU A 54 -1.42 -13.24 -5.19
N ASP A 55 -1.33 -14.20 -6.12
CA ASP A 55 -0.20 -14.34 -7.04
C ASP A 55 0.04 -13.04 -7.81
N ARG A 56 -1.03 -12.45 -8.36
CA ARG A 56 -0.91 -11.20 -9.11
C ARG A 56 -0.51 -10.00 -8.24
N ILE A 57 -0.96 -9.95 -6.99
CA ILE A 57 -0.54 -8.90 -6.06
C ILE A 57 0.93 -9.07 -5.69
N GLU A 58 1.36 -10.29 -5.41
CA GLU A 58 2.76 -10.61 -5.14
C GLU A 58 3.64 -10.20 -6.33
N ASP A 59 3.28 -10.58 -7.55
CA ASP A 59 3.98 -10.16 -8.77
C ASP A 59 4.08 -8.64 -8.91
N VAL A 60 2.99 -7.91 -8.65
CA VAL A 60 2.98 -6.44 -8.72
C VAL A 60 3.84 -5.80 -7.63
N ARG A 61 3.79 -6.33 -6.39
CA ARG A 61 4.58 -5.79 -5.27
C ARG A 61 6.08 -6.03 -5.46
N PHE A 62 6.47 -7.17 -6.00
CA PHE A 62 7.88 -7.52 -6.20
C PHE A 62 8.44 -7.05 -7.56
N ASP A 63 7.61 -6.44 -8.40
CA ASP A 63 8.04 -5.73 -9.60
C ASP A 63 8.61 -4.36 -9.24
N GLY A 64 9.94 -4.28 -9.14
CA GLY A 64 10.66 -3.04 -8.81
C GLY A 64 10.50 -1.89 -9.82
N THR A 65 9.77 -2.09 -10.92
CA THR A 65 9.43 -1.03 -11.89
C THR A 65 8.09 -0.35 -11.62
N LYS A 66 7.29 -0.86 -10.66
CA LYS A 66 5.95 -0.33 -10.38
C LYS A 66 5.92 0.39 -9.04
N CYS A 67 5.44 1.64 -9.06
CA CYS A 67 5.07 2.37 -7.86
C CYS A 67 3.62 2.01 -7.45
N GLY A 68 3.41 1.59 -6.20
CA GLY A 68 2.08 1.24 -5.64
C GLY A 68 1.64 2.15 -4.50
N GLU A 69 2.24 3.34 -4.42
CA GLU A 69 2.08 4.30 -3.32
C GLU A 69 1.78 5.72 -3.81
N SER A 70 2.21 6.07 -5.03
CA SER A 70 1.94 7.39 -5.60
C SER A 70 0.45 7.56 -5.87
N ILE A 71 -0.05 8.76 -5.62
CA ILE A 71 -1.42 9.18 -5.98
C ILE A 71 -1.43 10.09 -7.20
N THR A 72 -0.30 10.20 -7.91
CA THR A 72 -0.14 10.99 -9.13
C THR A 72 0.50 10.18 -10.24
N GLU A 73 0.60 10.76 -11.43
CA GLU A 73 1.27 10.14 -12.59
C GLU A 73 2.80 10.03 -12.41
N GLN A 74 3.38 10.66 -11.39
CA GLN A 74 4.81 10.58 -11.10
C GLN A 74 5.09 9.39 -10.18
N ASP A 75 6.06 8.56 -10.59
CA ASP A 75 6.54 7.47 -9.74
C ASP A 75 7.28 7.99 -8.52
N CYS A 76 7.13 7.28 -7.41
CA CYS A 76 7.84 7.54 -6.17
C CYS A 76 9.30 7.08 -6.31
N GLU A 77 10.27 7.98 -6.16
CA GLU A 77 11.68 7.63 -6.11
C GLU A 77 12.02 7.11 -4.71
N ALA A 78 12.22 5.81 -4.55
CA ALA A 78 12.64 5.20 -3.30
C ALA A 78 13.33 3.86 -3.54
N ALA A 79 14.24 3.47 -2.66
CA ALA A 79 14.68 2.09 -2.57
C ALA A 79 13.59 1.25 -1.89
N ARG A 80 13.21 0.13 -2.52
CA ARG A 80 12.05 -0.68 -2.13
C ARG A 80 12.49 -2.08 -1.75
N TYR A 81 12.04 -2.54 -0.60
CA TYR A 81 12.31 -3.89 -0.11
C TYR A 81 10.99 -4.53 0.28
N HIS A 82 10.75 -5.74 -0.24
CA HIS A 82 9.55 -6.51 0.04
C HIS A 82 9.97 -7.90 0.56
N ASP A 83 9.28 -8.37 1.59
CA ASP A 83 9.44 -9.71 2.12
C ASP A 83 8.06 -10.35 2.32
N VAL A 84 7.91 -11.60 1.90
CA VAL A 84 6.71 -12.39 2.22
C VAL A 84 6.87 -12.94 3.64
N LEU A 85 6.01 -12.51 4.54
CA LEU A 85 5.97 -12.98 5.92
C LEU A 85 5.15 -14.27 6.06
N GLU A 86 4.05 -14.38 5.30
CA GLU A 86 3.15 -15.52 5.31
C GLU A 86 2.48 -15.71 3.95
N ARG A 87 2.28 -16.96 3.53
CA ARG A 87 1.59 -17.32 2.28
C ARG A 87 0.82 -18.63 2.43
N SER A 88 -0.49 -18.58 2.16
CA SER A 88 -1.40 -19.72 2.03
C SER A 88 -2.26 -19.56 0.77
N ALA A 89 -3.07 -20.55 0.40
CA ALA A 89 -3.94 -20.47 -0.78
C ALA A 89 -4.93 -19.28 -0.77
N ASP A 90 -5.24 -18.72 0.41
CA ASP A 90 -6.24 -17.67 0.61
C ASP A 90 -5.72 -16.44 1.37
N GLU A 91 -4.44 -16.43 1.76
CA GLU A 91 -3.80 -15.35 2.50
C GLU A 91 -2.37 -15.07 2.04
N LEU A 92 -2.01 -13.79 2.01
CA LEU A 92 -0.67 -13.27 1.73
C LEU A 92 -0.37 -12.13 2.72
N VAL A 93 0.74 -12.23 3.44
CA VAL A 93 1.24 -11.17 4.32
C VAL A 93 2.58 -10.68 3.81
N ILE A 94 2.65 -9.40 3.46
CA ILE A 94 3.86 -8.76 2.92
C ILE A 94 4.35 -7.70 3.90
N TYR A 95 5.64 -7.73 4.17
CA TYR A 95 6.37 -6.59 4.72
C TYR A 95 6.94 -5.76 3.57
N THR A 96 6.81 -4.44 3.67
CA THR A 96 7.42 -3.48 2.76
C THR A 96 8.22 -2.47 3.56
N TYR A 97 9.44 -2.20 3.14
CA TYR A 97 10.27 -1.13 3.66
C TYR A 97 10.76 -0.25 2.52
N LEU A 98 10.65 1.07 2.71
CA LEU A 98 11.14 2.09 1.79
C LEU A 98 12.19 2.93 2.49
N GLU A 99 13.26 3.26 1.79
CA GLU A 99 14.27 4.23 2.22
C GLU A 99 14.70 5.13 1.07
N ASP A 100 15.37 6.23 1.41
CA ASP A 100 15.79 7.27 0.47
C ASP A 100 14.61 7.81 -0.35
N ILE A 101 13.44 7.96 0.29
CA ILE A 101 12.23 8.45 -0.37
C ILE A 101 12.44 9.90 -0.81
N ALA A 102 12.41 10.11 -2.13
CA ALA A 102 12.47 11.40 -2.80
C ALA A 102 11.32 11.50 -3.81
N ALA A 103 10.90 12.73 -4.15
CA ALA A 103 9.94 13.00 -5.23
C ALA A 103 8.68 12.10 -5.23
N CYS A 104 8.10 11.85 -4.05
CA CYS A 104 7.01 10.89 -3.90
C CYS A 104 5.75 11.58 -3.39
N GLU A 105 4.76 11.74 -4.26
CA GLU A 105 3.43 12.26 -3.90
C GLU A 105 2.51 11.10 -3.52
N SER A 106 2.58 10.69 -2.25
CA SER A 106 1.74 9.64 -1.67
C SER A 106 1.00 10.17 -0.45
N VAL A 107 -0.09 9.51 -0.06
CA VAL A 107 -0.75 9.82 1.22
C VAL A 107 0.22 9.71 2.39
N HIS A 108 1.11 8.71 2.38
CA HIS A 108 2.08 8.55 3.46
C HIS A 108 3.00 9.78 3.52
N THR A 109 3.66 10.16 2.42
CA THR A 109 4.63 11.26 2.45
C THR A 109 3.98 12.59 2.82
N LEU A 110 2.74 12.83 2.39
CA LEU A 110 1.93 13.96 2.85
C LEU A 110 1.66 13.88 4.37
N ALA A 111 1.31 12.71 4.89
CA ALA A 111 1.11 12.50 6.32
C ALA A 111 2.40 12.73 7.11
N GLY A 112 3.55 12.23 6.64
CA GLY A 112 4.87 12.44 7.26
C GLY A 112 5.27 13.92 7.32
N ASN A 113 4.88 14.73 6.32
CA ASN A 113 5.16 16.16 6.28
C ASN A 113 4.26 17.01 7.20
N HIS A 114 3.06 16.51 7.52
CA HIS A 114 2.03 17.31 8.21
C HIS A 114 1.67 16.81 9.62
N LEU A 115 2.04 15.58 9.95
CA LEU A 115 1.66 14.94 11.21
C LEU A 115 2.90 14.62 12.06
N PRO A 116 2.75 14.49 13.40
CA PRO A 116 3.86 14.13 14.27
C PRO A 116 4.50 12.77 13.92
N SER A 117 5.80 12.66 14.17
CA SER A 117 6.54 11.40 14.05
C SER A 117 5.95 10.28 14.92
N GLY A 118 6.07 9.04 14.46
CA GLY A 118 5.65 7.84 15.23
C GLY A 118 4.16 7.52 15.13
N LEU A 119 3.44 8.16 14.21
CA LEU A 119 2.09 7.75 13.86
C LEU A 119 2.07 6.45 13.07
N VAL A 120 1.05 5.65 13.36
CA VAL A 120 0.70 4.44 12.62
C VAL A 120 -0.67 4.68 12.02
N PHE A 121 -0.81 4.38 10.74
CA PHE A 121 -2.06 4.47 9.99
C PHE A 121 -2.57 3.05 9.73
N GLU A 122 -3.90 2.90 9.74
CA GLU A 122 -4.57 1.69 9.28
C GLU A 122 -5.14 1.96 7.89
N THR A 123 -4.85 1.10 6.91
CA THR A 123 -5.50 1.18 5.61
C THR A 123 -6.27 -0.08 5.26
N ARG A 124 -7.27 0.09 4.41
CA ARG A 124 -8.08 -1.01 3.87
C ARG A 124 -8.36 -0.81 2.40
N ARG A 125 -7.98 -1.78 1.55
CA ARG A 125 -8.36 -1.83 0.13
C ARG A 125 -9.42 -2.91 -0.09
N GLN A 126 -10.48 -2.55 -0.82
CA GLN A 126 -11.48 -3.51 -1.31
C GLN A 126 -12.22 -2.92 -2.52
N GLY A 127 -12.33 -3.69 -3.60
CA GLY A 127 -12.91 -3.17 -4.84
C GLY A 127 -12.12 -1.96 -5.34
N SER A 128 -12.82 -0.90 -5.71
CA SER A 128 -12.22 0.38 -6.12
C SER A 128 -11.84 1.30 -4.96
N ARG A 129 -12.08 0.92 -3.70
CA ARG A 129 -11.97 1.84 -2.56
C ARG A 129 -10.78 1.54 -1.67
N HIS A 130 -10.01 2.57 -1.36
CA HIS A 130 -8.89 2.53 -0.42
C HIS A 130 -9.16 3.49 0.75
N GLN A 131 -9.36 2.94 1.95
CA GLN A 131 -9.73 3.67 3.16
C GLN A 131 -8.52 3.86 4.07
N TRP A 132 -8.47 5.00 4.77
CA TRP A 132 -7.38 5.41 5.67
C TRP A 132 -7.94 5.82 7.02
N ARG A 133 -7.22 5.47 8.09
CA ARG A 133 -7.57 5.77 9.49
C ARG A 133 -6.35 6.01 10.36
#